data_AF-A0A399M426-F1
#
_entry.id   AF-A0A399M426-F1
#
_cell.length_a   1.000
_cell.length_b   1.000
_cell.length_c   1.000
_cell.angle_alpha   90.00
_cell.angle_beta   90.00
_cell.angle_gamma   90.00
#
_symmetry.space_group_name_H-M   'P 1'
#
loop_
_entity.id
_entity.type
_entity.pdbx_description
1 polymer ?
#
loop_
_entity_poly.entity_id
_entity_poly.type
_entity_poly.pdbx_seq_one_letter_code
_entity_poly.pdbx_strand_id
1 'polypeptide(L)'
;MEFPRYVNLEQARSVLAENGIELSHRQLKRAADPDAHGKRKLPFFVDPIDGRLKIDKNLLVEIYNTCQIEAQNSAHITPKNLKGTFDRNS
;
A
#
# COMPACT_ATOMS: atom_id res chain seq x y z
N MET A 1 -2.12 -17.23 -6.12
CA MET A 1 -3.22 -17.25 -7.12
C MET A 1 -2.77 -16.39 -8.30
N GLU A 2 -3.20 -16.60 -9.54
CA GLU A 2 -2.82 -15.69 -10.62
C GLU A 2 -3.83 -14.54 -10.74
N PHE A 3 -3.43 -13.33 -10.32
CA PHE A 3 -4.27 -12.14 -10.46
C PHE A 3 -4.15 -11.52 -11.87
N PRO A 4 -5.25 -10.95 -12.42
CA PRO A 4 -5.18 -10.19 -13.66
C PRO A 4 -4.30 -8.94 -13.50
N ARG A 5 -3.87 -8.35 -14.62
CA ARG A 5 -3.08 -7.10 -14.62
C ARG A 5 -3.79 -5.97 -13.88
N TYR A 6 -5.08 -5.79 -14.14
CA TYR A 6 -5.93 -4.80 -13.48
C TYR A 6 -6.87 -5.48 -12.50
N VAL A 7 -6.80 -5.07 -11.24
CA VAL A 7 -7.52 -5.68 -10.12
C VAL A 7 -8.52 -4.71 -9.52
N ASN A 8 -9.66 -5.24 -9.08
CA ASN A 8 -10.64 -4.48 -8.30
C ASN A 8 -10.18 -4.33 -6.84
N LEU A 9 -10.98 -3.66 -6.00
CA LEU A 9 -10.68 -3.45 -4.58
C LEU A 9 -10.43 -4.75 -3.79
N GLU A 10 -11.23 -5.79 -4.01
CA GLU A 10 -11.08 -7.03 -3.25
C GLU A 10 -9.82 -7.80 -3.68
N GLN A 11 -9.58 -7.87 -4.99
CA GLN A 11 -8.39 -8.49 -5.55
C GLN A 11 -7.13 -7.72 -5.15
N ALA A 12 -7.15 -6.38 -5.16
CA ALA A 12 -6.04 -5.56 -4.69
C ALA A 12 -5.68 -5.85 -3.23
N ARG A 13 -6.70 -6.07 -2.37
CA ARG A 13 -6.48 -6.52 -0.98
C ARG A 13 -5.76 -7.87 -0.93
N SER A 14 -6.18 -8.83 -1.76
CA SER A 14 -5.54 -10.14 -1.83
C SER A 14 -4.12 -10.09 -2.41
N VAL A 15 -3.85 -9.24 -3.40
CA VAL A 15 -2.50 -8.99 -3.93
C VAL A 15 -1.57 -8.49 -2.84
N LEU A 16 -2.01 -7.52 -2.03
CA LEU A 16 -1.24 -7.00 -0.91
C LEU A 16 -1.04 -8.10 0.17
N ALA A 17 -2.08 -8.87 0.47
CA ALA A 17 -1.99 -9.97 1.43
C ALA A 17 -1.00 -11.07 1.01
N GLU A 18 -0.90 -11.39 -0.29
CA GLU A 18 0.13 -12.32 -0.80
C GLU A 18 1.57 -11.81 -0.57
N ASN A 19 1.74 -10.50 -0.38
CA ASN A 19 3.01 -9.88 -0.02
C ASN A 19 3.16 -9.63 1.49
N GLY A 20 2.31 -10.24 2.33
CA GLY A 20 2.32 -10.08 3.78
C GLY A 20 1.73 -8.76 4.28
N ILE A 21 0.99 -8.04 3.44
CA ILE A 21 0.42 -6.72 3.76
C ILE A 21 -1.09 -6.87 3.98
N GLU A 22 -1.50 -6.96 5.23
CA GLU A 22 -2.90 -7.13 5.59
C GLU A 22 -3.60 -5.78 5.77
N LEU A 23 -4.57 -5.49 4.91
CA LEU A 23 -5.44 -4.32 5.02
C LEU A 23 -6.91 -4.73 5.13
N SER A 24 -7.66 -4.03 5.97
CA SER A 24 -9.11 -4.12 5.97
C SER A 24 -9.71 -3.54 4.68
N HIS A 25 -10.90 -4.03 4.30
CA HIS A 25 -11.65 -3.47 3.17
C HIS A 25 -11.84 -1.95 3.30
N ARG A 26 -12.10 -1.45 4.52
CA ARG A 26 -12.30 -0.02 4.78
C ARG A 26 -11.03 0.80 4.55
N GLN A 27 -9.85 0.29 4.94
CA GLN A 27 -8.58 0.98 4.70
C GLN A 27 -8.30 1.12 3.20
N LEU A 28 -8.46 0.03 2.46
CA LEU A 28 -8.20 0.04 1.02
C LEU A 28 -9.23 0.90 0.26
N LYS A 29 -10.51 0.84 0.64
CA LYS A 29 -11.55 1.70 0.08
C LYS A 29 -11.24 3.18 0.28
N ARG A 30 -10.83 3.59 1.49
CA ARG A 30 -10.42 4.99 1.76
C ARG A 30 -9.21 5.44 0.95
N ALA A 31 -8.36 4.52 0.49
CA ALA A 31 -7.22 4.85 -0.37
C ALA A 31 -7.63 5.00 -1.85
N ALA A 32 -8.71 4.32 -2.25
CA ALA A 32 -9.27 4.35 -3.60
C ALA A 32 -10.33 5.44 -3.80
N ASP A 33 -10.98 5.89 -2.73
CA ASP A 33 -11.93 7.00 -2.77
C ASP A 33 -11.19 8.34 -2.99
N PRO A 34 -11.76 9.26 -3.80
CA PRO A 34 -11.23 10.61 -3.92
C PRO A 34 -11.29 11.37 -2.60
N ASP A 35 -10.30 12.22 -2.35
CA ASP A 35 -10.29 13.20 -1.29
C ASP A 35 -11.13 14.45 -1.64
N ALA A 36 -11.11 15.45 -0.75
CA ALA A 36 -11.83 16.71 -0.94
C ALA A 36 -11.40 17.50 -2.20
N HIS A 37 -10.23 17.19 -2.78
CA HIS A 37 -9.71 17.81 -4.00
C HIS A 37 -9.88 16.90 -5.23
N GLY A 38 -10.61 15.79 -5.09
CA GLY A 38 -10.83 14.81 -6.16
C GLY A 38 -9.63 13.90 -6.44
N LYS A 39 -8.60 13.92 -5.58
CA LYS A 39 -7.40 13.09 -5.73
C LYS A 39 -7.53 11.80 -4.93
N ARG A 40 -7.09 10.69 -5.50
CA ARG A 40 -7.04 9.40 -4.79
C ARG A 40 -5.64 9.19 -4.21
N LYS A 41 -5.55 8.48 -3.09
CA LYS A 41 -4.23 8.13 -2.50
C LYS A 41 -3.54 7.06 -3.32
N LEU A 42 -4.29 6.06 -3.77
CA LEU A 42 -3.83 5.05 -4.70
C LEU A 42 -4.38 5.34 -6.11
N PRO A 43 -3.61 5.05 -7.17
CA PRO A 43 -3.96 5.38 -8.55
C PRO A 43 -5.02 4.44 -9.13
N PHE A 44 -6.14 4.32 -8.44
CA PHE A 44 -7.32 3.67 -8.98
C PHE A 44 -7.93 4.52 -10.09
N PHE A 45 -8.34 3.85 -11.17
CA PHE A 45 -9.00 4.46 -12.31
C PHE A 45 -10.34 3.78 -12.58
N VAL A 46 -11.25 4.51 -13.20
CA VAL A 46 -12.50 3.94 -13.71
C VAL A 46 -12.17 3.25 -15.03
N ASP A 47 -12.34 1.93 -15.09
CA ASP A 47 -12.10 1.15 -16.29
C ASP A 47 -13.04 1.61 -17.42
N PRO A 48 -12.52 1.93 -18.61
CA PRO A 48 -13.34 2.46 -19.71
C PRO A 48 -14.30 1.43 -20.33
N ILE A 49 -14.11 0.14 -20.07
CA ILE A 49 -14.91 -0.95 -20.63
C ILE A 49 -16.12 -1.25 -19.73
N ASP A 50 -15.91 -1.43 -18.43
CA ASP A 50 -16.96 -1.86 -17.49
C ASP A 50 -17.37 -0.82 -16.45
N GLY A 51 -16.72 0.36 -16.44
CA GLY A 51 -17.03 1.45 -15.51
C GLY A 51 -16.66 1.16 -14.05
N ARG A 52 -15.91 0.08 -13.77
CA ARG A 52 -15.54 -0.31 -12.41
C ARG A 52 -14.18 0.24 -12.03
N LEU A 53 -14.01 0.50 -10.74
CA LEU A 53 -12.77 1.00 -10.19
C LEU A 53 -11.70 -0.10 -10.16
N LYS A 54 -10.56 0.11 -10.85
CA LYS A 54 -9.45 -0.83 -10.95
C LYS A 54 -8.10 -0.17 -10.71
N ILE A 55 -7.09 -0.97 -10.41
CA ILE A 55 -5.70 -0.55 -10.29
C ILE A 55 -4.79 -1.62 -10.89
N ASP A 56 -3.64 -1.21 -11.42
CA ASP A 56 -2.61 -2.15 -11.88
C ASP A 56 -1.95 -2.87 -10.69
N LYS A 57 -1.94 -4.20 -10.70
CA LYS A 57 -1.42 -5.00 -9.58
C LYS A 57 0.08 -4.79 -9.33
N ASN A 58 0.87 -4.60 -10.40
CA ASN A 58 2.32 -4.45 -10.28
C ASN A 58 2.64 -3.07 -9.71
N LEU A 59 1.93 -2.05 -10.20
CA LEU A 59 2.06 -0.69 -9.69
C LEU A 59 1.68 -0.60 -8.21
N LEU A 60 0.63 -1.31 -7.78
CA LEU A 60 0.22 -1.36 -6.37
C LEU A 60 1.34 -1.87 -5.45
N VAL A 61 2.00 -2.96 -5.85
CA VAL A 61 3.12 -3.54 -5.10
C VAL A 61 4.35 -2.61 -5.15
N GLU A 62 4.63 -2.02 -6.31
CA GLU A 62 5.74 -1.08 -6.49
C GLU A 62 5.61 0.17 -5.61
N ILE A 63 4.41 0.75 -5.51
CA ILE A 63 4.13 1.89 -4.63
C ILE A 63 4.43 1.52 -3.17
N TYR A 64 3.95 0.35 -2.72
CA TYR A 64 4.20 -0.09 -1.36
C TYR A 64 5.70 -0.26 -1.08
N ASN A 65 6.42 -0.94 -1.98
CA ASN A 65 7.85 -1.18 -1.84
C ASN A 65 8.64 0.13 -1.80
N THR A 66 8.29 1.08 -2.67
CA THR A 66 8.92 2.41 -2.68
C THR A 66 8.70 3.13 -1.36
N CYS A 67 7.45 3.19 -0.87
CA CYS A 67 7.17 3.82 0.43
C CYS A 67 7.90 3.12 1.59
N GLN A 68 8.03 1.80 1.55
CA GLN A 68 8.74 1.02 2.56
C GLN A 68 10.25 1.30 2.54
N ILE A 69 10.87 1.38 1.36
CA ILE A 69 12.27 1.77 1.20
C ILE A 69 12.51 3.20 1.67
N GLU A 70 11.64 4.15 1.30
CA GLU A 70 11.72 5.55 1.74
C GLU A 70 11.63 5.66 3.27
N ALA A 71 10.72 4.91 3.90
CA ALA A 71 10.59 4.87 5.35
C ALA A 71 11.85 4.28 6.01
N GLN A 72 12.46 3.26 5.42
CA GLN A 72 13.72 2.69 5.90
C GLN A 72 14.88 3.68 5.79
N ASN A 73 15.01 4.37 4.65
CA ASN A 73 16.08 5.34 4.41
C ASN A 73 15.95 6.57 5.32
N SER A 74 14.72 6.93 5.70
CA SER A 74 14.44 8.06 6.58
C SER A 74 14.55 7.71 8.07
N ALA A 75 14.72 6.43 8.42
CA ALA A 75 14.80 5.99 9.80
C ALA A 75 16.11 6.48 10.45
N HIS A 76 16.01 7.23 11.54
CA HIS A 76 17.18 7.64 12.34
C HIS A 76 17.83 6.50 13.14
N ILE A 77 17.29 5.28 13.06
CA ILE A 77 17.77 4.11 13.77
C ILE A 77 18.78 3.37 12.90
N THR A 78 20.04 3.37 13.36
CA THR A 78 21.11 2.51 12.83
C THR A 78 21.27 1.30 13.75
N PRO A 79 21.61 0.09 13.24
CA PRO A 79 21.86 -1.09 14.07
C PRO A 79 22.85 -0.88 15.21
N LYS A 80 23.79 0.06 15.05
CA LYS A 80 24.74 0.47 16.10
C LYS A 80 24.10 1.28 17.24
N ASN A 81 23.05 2.05 16.96
CA ASN A 81 22.34 2.89 17.93
C ASN A 81 21.21 2.12 18.66
N LEU A 82 20.87 0.92 18.19
CA LEU A 82 19.86 0.03 18.78
C LEU A 82 20.28 -0.55 20.13
N LYS A 83 21.58 -0.74 20.39
CA LYS A 83 22.09 -1.03 21.75
C LYS A 83 21.91 0.22 22.61
N GLY A 84 20.99 0.20 23.56
CA GLY A 84 20.73 1.32 24.48
C GLY A 84 19.45 2.11 24.24
N THR A 85 18.80 2.04 23.06
CA THR A 85 17.55 2.82 22.83
C THR A 85 16.35 2.24 23.58
N PHE A 86 16.31 0.91 23.69
CA PHE A 86 15.24 0.17 24.37
C PHE A 86 15.64 -0.28 25.79
N ASP A 87 16.90 -0.05 26.19
CA ASP A 87 17.43 -0.43 27.51
C ASP A 87 17.16 0.64 28.59
N ARG A 88 16.33 1.65 28.32
CA ARG A 88 15.91 2.61 29.36
C ARG A 88 14.92 1.95 30.32
N ASN A 89 15.47 1.27 31.33
CA ASN A 89 14.83 1.11 32.63
C ASN A 89 15.03 2.39 33.43
N SER A 90 13.96 3.15 33.66
CA SER A 90 13.57 3.85 34.90
C SER A 90 12.50 4.90 34.58
#